data_AF-A0A2G9THI2-F1
#
_entry.id   AF-A0A2G9THI2-F1
#
_cell.length_a   1.000
_cell.length_b   1.000
_cell.length_c   1.000
_cell.angle_alpha   90.00
_cell.angle_beta   90.00
_cell.angle_gamma   90.00
#
_symmetry.space_group_name_H-M   'P 1'
#
loop_
_entity.id
_entity.type
_entity.pdbx_description
1 polymer ?
#
loop_
_entity_poly.entity_id
_entity_poly.type
_entity_poly.pdbx_seq_one_letter_code
_entity_poly.pdbx_strand_id
1 'polypeptide(L)'
;FLGIVDDENVLSDEESINLWRQVFKKVTVEDIKKFAAEYQGSDEEENDIIAAYNSWKGDMTMIMSSIMCATFEDEPRIKAIIDKKIDEGILKVTAKYKSSTAKISVNKRRKNAEKEAVEAEQALKEIKA
;
A
#
# COMPACT_ATOMS: atom_id res chain seq x y z
N PHE A 1 12.27 27.00 -25.76
CA PHE A 1 13.47 26.17 -25.97
C PHE A 1 13.01 24.74 -26.12
N LEU A 2 12.96 24.26 -27.37
CA LEU A 2 12.65 22.86 -27.69
C LEU A 2 13.90 22.05 -27.35
N GLY A 3 13.80 21.14 -26.37
CA GLY A 3 14.89 20.26 -25.99
C GLY A 3 15.10 19.22 -27.08
N ILE A 4 16.13 19.43 -27.91
CA ILE A 4 16.69 18.38 -28.74
C ILE A 4 17.45 17.47 -27.78
N VAL A 5 16.91 16.27 -27.54
CA VAL A 5 17.69 15.19 -26.93
C VAL A 5 18.63 14.72 -28.03
N ASP A 6 19.92 14.96 -27.86
CA ASP A 6 20.95 14.44 -28.73
C ASP A 6 20.97 12.91 -28.54
N ASP A 7 20.59 12.16 -29.58
CA ASP A 7 20.44 10.69 -29.57
C ASP A 7 21.80 9.98 -29.34
N GLU A 8 22.90 10.72 -29.34
CA GLU A 8 24.27 10.21 -29.12
C GLU A 8 24.68 10.12 -27.65
N ASN A 9 23.90 10.65 -26.70
CA ASN A 9 24.25 10.66 -25.26
C ASN A 9 23.25 9.89 -24.38
N VAL A 10 22.68 8.81 -24.91
CA VAL A 10 21.86 7.88 -24.13
C VAL A 10 22.79 7.05 -23.26
N LEU A 11 22.78 7.31 -21.95
CA LEU A 11 23.49 6.49 -20.97
C LEU A 11 23.01 5.04 -21.10
N SER A 12 23.95 4.10 -21.01
CA SER A 12 23.58 2.69 -20.82
C SER A 12 22.77 2.50 -19.53
N ASP A 13 22.06 1.37 -19.42
CA ASP A 13 21.32 1.02 -18.19
C ASP A 13 22.24 1.03 -16.96
N GLU A 14 23.48 0.55 -17.11
CA GLU A 14 24.46 0.49 -16.03
C GLU A 14 24.93 1.89 -15.60
N GLU A 15 25.24 2.77 -16.56
CA GLU A 15 25.61 4.15 -16.30
C GLU A 15 24.46 4.94 -15.68
N SER A 16 23.24 4.72 -16.15
CA SER A 16 22.02 5.33 -15.62
C SER A 16 21.77 4.92 -14.15
N ILE A 17 21.92 3.64 -13.84
CA ILE A 17 21.78 3.12 -12.47
C ILE A 17 22.89 3.67 -11.56
N ASN A 18 24.13 3.72 -12.04
CA ASN A 18 25.25 4.23 -11.27
C ASN A 18 25.12 5.71 -10.96
N LEU A 19 24.70 6.53 -11.94
CA LEU A 19 24.40 7.94 -11.74
C LEU A 19 23.26 8.12 -10.71
N TRP A 20 22.17 7.35 -10.85
CA TRP A 20 21.05 7.41 -9.91
C TRP A 20 21.50 7.09 -8.47
N ARG A 21 22.34 6.06 -8.28
CA ARG A 21 22.90 5.69 -6.97
C ARG A 21 23.85 6.73 -6.37
N GLN A 22 24.49 7.57 -7.20
CA GLN A 22 25.34 8.67 -6.72
C GLN A 22 24.51 9.89 -6.31
N VAL A 23 23.39 10.14 -7.00
CA VAL A 23 22.52 11.31 -6.76
C VAL A 23 21.60 11.08 -5.56
N PHE A 24 21.03 9.88 -5.43
CA PHE A 24 20.06 9.57 -4.38
C PHE A 24 20.67 8.76 -3.24
N LYS A 25 20.30 9.12 -2.01
CA LYS A 25 20.71 8.34 -0.84
C LYS A 25 20.20 6.89 -0.96
N LYS A 26 21.02 5.95 -0.50
CA LYS A 26 20.58 4.57 -0.35
C LYS A 26 19.45 4.51 0.69
N VAL A 27 18.29 4.03 0.28
CA VAL A 27 17.15 3.79 1.18
C VAL A 27 17.49 2.62 2.10
N THR A 28 17.36 2.83 3.41
CA THR A 28 17.56 1.78 4.42
C THR A 28 16.23 1.23 4.92
N VAL A 29 16.28 0.12 5.67
CA VAL A 29 15.07 -0.44 6.29
C VAL A 29 14.49 0.53 7.33
N GLU A 30 15.35 1.29 8.02
CA GLU A 30 14.96 2.31 8.98
C GLU A 30 14.23 3.47 8.29
N ASP A 31 14.70 3.90 7.11
CA ASP A 31 14.01 4.92 6.30
C ASP A 31 12.59 4.46 5.94
N ILE A 32 12.41 3.20 5.55
CA ILE A 32 11.09 2.64 5.20
C ILE A 32 10.17 2.59 6.43
N LYS A 33 10.68 2.14 7.58
CA LYS A 33 9.91 2.09 8.83
C LYS A 33 9.49 3.48 9.30
N LYS A 34 10.40 4.46 9.18
CA LYS A 34 10.11 5.85 9.50
C LYS A 34 9.02 6.40 8.59
N PHE A 35 9.13 6.19 7.28
CA PHE A 35 8.10 6.59 6.33
C PHE A 35 6.74 5.96 6.65
N ALA A 36 6.70 4.65 6.91
CA ALA A 36 5.46 3.96 7.26
C ALA A 36 4.80 4.57 8.53
N ALA A 37 5.59 4.91 9.54
CA ALA A 37 5.09 5.54 10.76
C ALA A 37 4.61 6.99 10.56
N GLU A 38 5.22 7.73 9.62
CA GLU A 38 4.79 9.09 9.26
C GLU A 38 3.52 9.07 8.39
N TYR A 39 3.39 8.07 7.51
CA TYR A 39 2.22 7.90 6.64
C TYR A 39 0.99 7.39 7.40
N GLN A 40 1.14 6.38 8.26
CA GLN A 40 0.03 5.80 9.01
C GLN A 40 -0.56 6.81 10.01
N GLY A 41 -1.86 7.07 9.90
CA GLY A 41 -2.59 8.05 10.69
C GLY A 41 -2.46 9.49 10.19
N SER A 42 -1.76 9.72 9.07
CA SER A 42 -1.65 11.03 8.45
C SER A 42 -2.88 11.42 7.64
N ASP A 43 -2.99 12.71 7.33
CA ASP A 43 -3.98 13.21 6.40
C ASP A 43 -3.81 12.64 4.98
N GLU A 44 -2.57 12.28 4.60
CA GLU A 44 -2.28 11.65 3.32
C GLU A 44 -2.92 10.26 3.24
N GLU A 45 -2.74 9.43 4.26
CA GLU A 45 -3.38 8.12 4.32
C GLU A 45 -4.91 8.24 4.33
N GLU A 46 -5.47 9.19 5.07
CA GLU A 46 -6.92 9.42 5.09
C GLU A 46 -7.46 9.73 3.69
N ASN A 47 -6.78 10.60 2.94
CA ASN A 47 -7.14 10.93 1.57
C ASN A 47 -7.02 9.73 0.62
N ASP A 48 -5.96 8.93 0.76
CA ASP A 48 -5.77 7.70 -0.02
C ASP A 48 -6.86 6.66 0.27
N ILE A 49 -7.26 6.51 1.53
CA ILE A 49 -8.38 5.63 1.93
C ILE A 49 -9.68 6.07 1.27
N ILE A 50 -9.97 7.38 1.27
CA ILE A 50 -11.16 7.94 0.62
C ILE A 50 -11.11 7.68 -0.89
N ALA A 51 -9.96 7.93 -1.54
CA ALA A 51 -9.76 7.69 -2.96
C ALA A 51 -9.93 6.21 -3.33
N ALA A 52 -9.33 5.30 -2.54
CA ALA A 52 -9.45 3.86 -2.71
C ALA A 52 -10.89 3.39 -2.49
N TYR A 53 -11.60 3.92 -1.50
CA TYR A 53 -13.00 3.59 -1.26
C TYR A 53 -13.86 3.92 -2.47
N ASN A 54 -13.70 5.11 -3.04
CA ASN A 54 -14.44 5.55 -4.21
C ASN A 54 -14.11 4.70 -5.45
N SER A 55 -12.82 4.42 -5.67
CA SER A 55 -12.35 3.63 -6.81
C SER A 55 -12.86 2.20 -6.77
N TRP A 56 -12.87 1.59 -5.58
CA TRP A 56 -13.26 0.19 -5.37
C TRP A 56 -14.68 0.01 -4.86
N LYS A 57 -15.48 1.09 -4.85
CA LYS A 57 -16.88 1.09 -4.40
C LYS A 57 -17.05 0.49 -3.00
N GLY A 58 -16.07 0.69 -2.13
CA GLY A 58 -16.05 0.16 -0.77
C GLY A 58 -15.67 -1.32 -0.64
N ASP A 59 -15.07 -1.98 -1.65
CA ASP A 59 -14.52 -3.33 -1.45
C ASP A 59 -13.30 -3.28 -0.53
N MET A 60 -13.48 -3.68 0.73
CA MET A 60 -12.41 -3.68 1.73
C MET A 60 -11.21 -4.52 1.31
N THR A 61 -11.41 -5.58 0.51
CA THR A 61 -10.29 -6.42 0.04
C THR A 61 -9.38 -5.63 -0.89
N MET A 62 -9.98 -4.90 -1.84
CA MET A 62 -9.23 -4.08 -2.80
C MET A 62 -8.62 -2.86 -2.14
N ILE A 63 -9.33 -2.26 -1.17
CA ILE A 63 -8.82 -1.12 -0.39
C ILE A 63 -7.57 -1.54 0.38
N MET A 64 -7.61 -2.64 1.14
CA MET A 64 -6.45 -3.12 1.91
C MET A 64 -5.24 -3.43 1.02
N SER A 65 -5.46 -3.89 -0.22
CA SER A 65 -4.38 -4.12 -1.19
C SER A 65 -3.85 -2.86 -1.87
N SER A 66 -4.56 -1.72 -1.77
CA SER A 66 -4.19 -0.47 -2.43
C SER A 66 -3.48 0.52 -1.50
N ILE A 67 -3.72 0.45 -0.19
CA ILE A 67 -3.15 1.39 0.77
C ILE A 67 -1.70 1.00 1.10
N MET A 68 -0.81 1.99 1.05
CA MET A 68 0.61 1.78 1.34
C MET A 68 0.81 1.37 2.80
N CYS A 69 1.78 0.50 3.04
CA CYS A 69 2.14 0.06 4.39
C CYS A 69 0.98 -0.53 5.22
N ALA A 70 -0.13 -0.92 4.57
CA ALA A 70 -1.27 -1.53 5.24
C ALA A 70 -1.04 -3.04 5.39
N THR A 71 -1.24 -3.54 6.60
CA THR A 71 -1.28 -4.97 6.89
C THR A 71 -2.70 -5.38 7.27
N PHE A 72 -2.98 -6.68 7.32
CA PHE A 72 -4.30 -7.15 7.74
C PHE A 72 -4.64 -6.73 9.19
N GLU A 73 -3.64 -6.44 10.02
CA GLU A 73 -3.81 -5.95 11.40
C GLU A 73 -4.32 -4.52 11.43
N ASP A 74 -4.08 -3.74 10.37
CA ASP A 74 -4.53 -2.35 10.23
C ASP A 74 -5.98 -2.23 9.77
N GLU A 75 -6.60 -3.33 9.31
CA GLU A 75 -7.97 -3.32 8.79
C GLU A 75 -8.98 -2.68 9.75
N PRO A 76 -8.97 -2.94 11.08
CA PRO A 76 -9.86 -2.27 12.03
C PRO A 76 -9.69 -0.75 12.07
N ARG A 77 -8.45 -0.25 11.96
CA ARG A 77 -8.14 1.20 11.97
C ARG A 77 -8.62 1.86 10.68
N ILE A 78 -8.31 1.25 9.53
CA ILE A 78 -8.76 1.72 8.20
C ILE A 78 -10.29 1.72 8.14
N LYS A 79 -10.94 0.67 8.66
CA LYS A 79 -12.39 0.61 8.76
C LYS A 79 -12.96 1.75 9.60
N ALA A 80 -12.34 2.05 10.75
CA ALA A 80 -12.79 3.14 11.61
C ALA A 80 -12.71 4.51 10.90
N ILE A 81 -11.66 4.74 10.10
CA ILE A 81 -11.54 5.94 9.26
C ILE A 81 -12.69 6.00 8.25
N ILE A 82 -12.96 4.91 7.53
CA ILE A 82 -14.06 4.85 6.55
C ILE A 82 -15.42 5.07 7.21
N ASP A 83 -15.68 4.44 8.37
CA ASP A 83 -16.92 4.61 9.12
C ASP A 83 -17.11 6.07 9.55
N LYS A 84 -16.05 6.72 10.08
CA LYS A 84 -16.07 8.14 10.41
C LYS A 84 -16.42 9.00 9.19
N LYS A 85 -15.85 8.71 8.02
CA LYS A 85 -16.14 9.43 6.77
C LYS A 85 -17.54 9.19 6.23
N ILE A 86 -18.12 8.04 6.51
CA ILE A 86 -19.53 7.74 6.24
C ILE A 86 -20.42 8.58 7.16
N ASP A 87 -20.10 8.64 8.45
CA ASP A 87 -20.88 9.39 9.45
C ASP A 87 -20.82 10.91 9.20
N GLU A 88 -19.67 11.41 8.73
CA GLU A 88 -19.49 12.79 8.26
C GLU A 88 -20.24 13.09 6.94
N GLY A 89 -20.78 12.07 6.27
CA GLY A 89 -21.48 12.20 4.99
C GLY A 89 -20.58 12.39 3.77
N ILE A 90 -19.25 12.27 3.95
CA ILE A 90 -18.25 12.37 2.87
C ILE A 90 -18.32 11.13 1.97
N LEU A 91 -18.47 9.95 2.59
CA LEU A 91 -18.62 8.67 1.89
C LEU A 91 -20.05 8.16 1.99
N LYS A 92 -20.51 7.47 0.95
CA LYS A 92 -21.81 6.78 0.96
C LYS A 92 -21.60 5.30 1.24
N VAL A 93 -22.39 4.75 2.16
CA VAL A 93 -22.37 3.32 2.45
C VAL A 93 -22.76 2.52 1.21
N THR A 94 -21.89 1.60 0.78
CA THR A 94 -22.18 0.68 -0.32
C THR A 94 -22.53 -0.73 0.19
N ALA A 95 -23.27 -1.50 -0.62
CA ALA A 95 -23.54 -2.91 -0.32
C ALA A 95 -22.24 -3.75 -0.28
N LYS A 96 -21.27 -3.37 -1.11
CA LYS A 96 -19.97 -4.04 -1.17
C LYS A 96 -19.15 -3.77 0.09
N TYR A 97 -19.22 -2.57 0.65
CA TYR A 97 -18.62 -2.25 1.94
C TYR A 97 -19.21 -3.14 3.04
N LYS A 98 -20.53 -3.15 3.20
CA LYS A 98 -21.21 -3.99 4.22
C LYS A 98 -20.83 -5.47 4.14
N SER A 99 -20.79 -6.03 2.94
CA SER A 99 -20.46 -7.46 2.74
C SER A 99 -18.97 -7.74 2.93
N SER A 100 -18.08 -6.85 2.49
CA SER A 100 -16.64 -7.02 2.63
C SER A 100 -16.14 -6.76 4.05
N THR A 101 -16.86 -5.99 4.88
CA THR A 101 -16.57 -5.79 6.32
C THR A 101 -17.25 -6.81 7.23
N ALA A 102 -18.03 -7.75 6.69
CA ALA A 102 -18.65 -8.80 7.49
C ALA A 102 -17.59 -9.69 8.13
N LYS A 103 -17.82 -10.16 9.36
CA LYS A 103 -16.87 -10.96 10.16
C LYS A 103 -16.27 -12.15 9.39
N ILE A 104 -17.06 -12.80 8.54
CA ILE A 104 -16.60 -13.92 7.70
C ILE A 104 -15.54 -13.44 6.69
N SER A 105 -15.79 -12.32 6.02
CA SER A 105 -14.88 -11.72 5.04
C SER A 105 -13.57 -11.25 5.69
N VAL A 106 -13.67 -10.58 6.84
CA VAL A 106 -12.50 -10.14 7.64
C VAL A 106 -11.65 -11.34 8.05
N ASN A 107 -12.28 -12.37 8.65
CA ASN A 107 -11.57 -13.57 9.08
C ASN A 107 -10.93 -14.32 7.91
N LYS A 108 -11.58 -14.33 6.74
CA LYS A 108 -11.03 -14.94 5.53
C LYS A 108 -9.75 -14.21 5.08
N ARG A 109 -9.77 -12.88 5.04
CA ARG A 109 -8.57 -12.08 4.70
C ARG A 109 -7.43 -12.34 5.69
N ARG A 110 -7.73 -12.33 6.99
CA ARG A 110 -6.73 -12.64 8.02
C ARG A 110 -6.10 -14.02 7.82
N LYS A 111 -6.91 -15.06 7.64
CA LYS A 111 -6.42 -16.43 7.41
C LYS A 111 -5.56 -16.55 6.15
N ASN A 112 -5.91 -15.83 5.09
CA ASN A 112 -5.11 -15.82 3.87
C ASN A 112 -3.75 -15.16 4.11
N ALA A 113 -3.71 -14.02 4.80
CA ALA A 113 -2.47 -13.34 5.16
C ALA A 113 -1.57 -14.20 6.07
N GLU A 114 -2.15 -14.90 7.05
CA GLU A 114 -1.43 -15.86 7.89
C GLU A 114 -0.80 -16.99 7.06
N LYS A 115 -1.54 -17.51 6.06
CA LYS A 115 -1.03 -18.56 5.16
C LYS A 115 0.10 -18.05 4.28
N GLU A 116 -0.04 -16.86 3.70
CA GLU A 116 0.99 -16.21 2.87
C GLU A 116 2.28 -15.93 3.67
N ALA A 117 2.15 -15.52 4.93
CA ALA A 117 3.31 -15.31 5.81
C ALA A 117 4.08 -16.62 6.05
N VAL A 118 3.37 -17.72 6.32
CA VAL A 118 3.99 -19.04 6.48
C VAL A 118 4.70 -19.50 5.21
N GLU A 119 4.09 -19.30 4.04
CA GLU A 119 4.68 -19.63 2.74
C GLU A 119 5.93 -18.78 2.44
N ALA A 120 5.90 -17.48 2.75
CA ALA A 120 7.04 -16.60 2.59
C ALA A 120 8.22 -16.99 3.51
N GLU A 121 7.94 -17.41 4.75
CA GLU A 121 8.97 -17.93 5.66
C GLU A 121 9.60 -19.23 5.16
N GLN A 122 8.80 -20.12 4.56
CA GLN A 122 9.30 -21.36 3.96
C GLN A 122 10.19 -21.07 2.76
N ALA A 123 9.75 -20.21 1.84
CA ALA A 123 10.54 -19.80 0.67
C ALA A 123 11.87 -19.14 1.09
N LEU A 124 11.86 -18.32 2.15
CA LEU A 124 13.10 -17.72 2.68
C LEU A 124 14.07 -18.75 3.24
N LYS A 125 13.57 -19.84 3.86
CA LYS A 125 14.41 -20.95 4.33
C LYS A 125 15.03 -21.70 3.15
N GLU A 126 14.29 -21.92 2.08
CA GLU A 126 14.79 -22.57 0.86
C GLU A 126 15.85 -21.74 0.14
N ILE A 127 15.68 -20.42 0.03
CA ILE A 127 16.68 -19.53 -0.60
C ILE A 127 18.00 -19.48 0.19
N LYS A 128 17.93 -19.67 1.52
CA LYS A 128 19.08 -19.63 2.42
C LYS A 128 19.77 -20.98 2.62
N ALA A 129 19.18 -22.07 2.14
CA ALA A 129 19.73 -23.42 2.21
C ALA A 129 20.68 -23.70 1.03
#